data_AF-A0A1G0X9U9-F1
#
_entry.id   AF-A0A1G0X9U9-F1
#
_cell.length_a   1.000
_cell.length_b   1.000
_cell.length_c   1.000
_cell.angle_alpha   90.00
_cell.angle_beta   90.00
_cell.angle_gamma   90.00
#
_symmetry.space_group_name_H-M   'P 1'
#
loop_
_entity.id
_entity.type
_entity.pdbx_description
1 polymer ?
#
loop_
_entity_poly.entity_id
_entity_poly.type
_entity_poly.pdbx_seq_one_letter_code
_entity_poly.pdbx_strand_id
1 'polypeptide(L)'
;MQEHLFYKYDLSNVILEQDKKLSIEIQSLSQDYIFNSDESKLVEYFVSKYTIDPIILDKDNVTIDQSEVDIDVRNDRTRDIRDRSKPCYFKGNRITFFIPYSGDKILFFCRASTFSSLLPSADVRETEIVYSIDTIEYDESKIKSDYQHNVANILQHIEWVNNDVQRFNNSLEAKVYSQIHQRKEKLNHNLSLINKLGYPLRRRENIPQTYTVPTVKKKIIPSLPTIKHKNLPPEPILDNLAYDSILTTITNMSLTMERSPKTFAKLKEEELRDHFLIVLNSQFEGDASGETFNYEGKTDILIRVNNKNIFIAECKIWKGEQVLLDTITQLLGYVSWRDTKTAILIFNKNKEFTKVLNQIVKIVESHPNHIKKIKYDNDTGFRFILHHRDDKEKELILTILLFNIPIESGKP
;
A
#
# COMPACT_ATOMS: atom_id res chain seq x y z
N MET A 1 -18.11 0.36 24.08
CA MET A 1 -18.20 0.90 25.47
C MET A 1 -17.03 1.85 25.60
N GLN A 2 -17.19 3.06 26.14
CA GLN A 2 -16.06 3.99 26.22
C GLN A 2 -14.99 3.45 27.15
N GLU A 3 -13.75 3.47 26.69
CA GLU A 3 -12.59 3.07 27.46
C GLU A 3 -11.62 4.25 27.57
N HIS A 4 -10.77 4.23 28.59
CA HIS A 4 -9.68 5.20 28.65
C HIS A 4 -8.68 4.94 27.52
N LEU A 5 -8.15 6.01 26.93
CA LEU A 5 -7.12 5.92 25.91
C LEU A 5 -5.74 6.14 26.52
N PHE A 6 -4.69 5.78 25.78
CA PHE A 6 -3.28 6.06 26.08
C PHE A 6 -2.77 5.51 27.43
N TYR A 7 -3.30 4.37 27.89
CA TYR A 7 -2.91 3.81 29.20
C TYR A 7 -2.54 2.31 29.19
N LYS A 8 -2.98 1.53 28.19
CA LYS A 8 -2.89 0.05 28.24
C LYS A 8 -1.47 -0.45 28.03
N TYR A 9 -0.73 0.15 27.10
CA TYR A 9 0.61 -0.24 26.72
C TYR A 9 1.57 0.94 26.87
N ASP A 10 2.85 0.67 27.13
CA ASP A 10 3.88 1.71 27.07
C ASP A 10 4.44 1.77 25.64
N LEU A 11 4.39 2.96 25.01
CA LEU A 11 4.87 3.14 23.63
C LEU A 11 6.34 2.76 23.48
N SER A 12 7.16 3.03 24.52
CA SER A 12 8.58 2.68 24.52
C SER A 12 8.79 1.17 24.36
N ASN A 13 7.98 0.34 25.03
CA ASN A 13 8.05 -1.11 24.92
C ASN A 13 7.60 -1.60 23.54
N VAL A 14 6.57 -0.98 22.95
CA VAL A 14 6.11 -1.30 21.59
C VAL A 14 7.23 -1.03 20.57
N ILE A 15 7.87 0.14 20.68
CA ILE A 15 9.02 0.51 19.84
C ILE A 15 10.18 -0.48 20.03
N LEU A 16 10.52 -0.84 21.27
CA LEU A 16 11.58 -1.81 21.57
C LEU A 16 11.29 -3.19 20.99
N GLU A 17 10.05 -3.67 21.07
CA GLU A 17 9.65 -4.95 20.46
C GLU A 17 9.73 -4.91 18.93
N GLN A 18 9.41 -3.77 18.31
CA GLN A 18 9.62 -3.59 16.87
C GLN A 18 11.11 -3.62 16.50
N ASP A 19 11.96 -2.92 17.25
CA ASP A 19 13.42 -2.94 17.07
C ASP A 19 14.00 -4.36 17.21
N LYS A 20 13.50 -5.16 18.17
CA LYS A 20 13.89 -6.57 18.32
C LYS A 20 13.46 -7.41 17.13
N LYS A 21 12.20 -7.27 16.67
CA LYS A 21 11.70 -7.98 15.49
C LYS A 21 12.52 -7.66 14.25
N LEU A 22 12.81 -6.39 14.02
CA LEU A 22 13.69 -5.93 12.93
C LEU A 22 15.05 -6.62 13.01
N SER A 23 15.67 -6.62 14.20
CA SER A 23 16.98 -7.23 14.43
C SER A 23 16.98 -8.73 14.15
N ILE A 24 15.94 -9.45 14.60
CA ILE A 24 15.78 -10.88 14.35
C ILE A 24 15.61 -11.17 12.86
N GLU A 25 14.79 -10.37 12.17
CA GLU A 25 14.53 -10.55 10.75
C GLU A 25 15.81 -10.33 9.93
N ILE A 26 16.57 -9.27 10.19
CA ILE A 26 17.87 -9.01 9.54
C ILE A 26 18.87 -10.15 9.81
N GLN A 27 18.91 -10.68 11.04
CA GLN A 27 19.81 -11.79 11.38
C GLN A 27 19.43 -13.10 10.69
N SER A 28 18.14 -13.34 10.48
CA SER A 28 17.59 -14.53 9.82
C SER A 28 17.87 -14.58 8.32
N LEU A 29 18.23 -13.44 7.70
CA LEU A 29 18.60 -13.39 6.28
C LEU A 29 19.81 -14.30 6.01
N SER A 30 19.72 -15.02 4.88
CA SER A 30 20.81 -15.89 4.44
C SER A 30 22.01 -15.06 3.99
N GLN A 31 23.20 -15.66 4.12
CA GLN A 31 24.44 -15.02 3.70
C GLN A 31 24.40 -14.60 2.22
N ASP A 32 23.92 -15.48 1.34
CA ASP A 32 23.82 -15.21 -0.09
C ASP A 32 22.86 -14.06 -0.40
N TYR A 33 21.78 -13.93 0.37
CA TYR A 33 20.82 -12.85 0.20
C TYR A 33 21.41 -11.49 0.53
N ILE A 34 22.18 -11.39 1.63
CA ILE A 34 22.83 -10.14 2.05
C ILE A 34 23.91 -9.71 1.04
N PHE A 35 24.63 -10.65 0.42
CA PHE A 35 25.69 -10.32 -0.54
C PHE A 35 25.17 -10.01 -1.95
N ASN A 36 24.08 -10.63 -2.39
CA ASN A 36 23.54 -10.45 -3.74
C ASN A 36 22.44 -9.38 -3.84
N SER A 37 21.96 -8.84 -2.72
CA SER A 37 20.96 -7.78 -2.71
C SER A 37 21.59 -6.39 -2.66
N ASP A 38 20.93 -5.41 -3.27
CA ASP A 38 21.30 -4.00 -3.15
C ASP A 38 21.01 -3.52 -1.71
N GLU A 39 22.04 -3.01 -1.05
CA GLU A 39 21.99 -2.53 0.33
C GLU A 39 20.96 -1.40 0.50
N SER A 40 20.86 -0.51 -0.49
CA SER A 40 19.91 0.61 -0.48
C SER A 40 18.47 0.11 -0.56
N LYS A 41 18.21 -0.88 -1.41
CA LYS A 41 16.86 -1.49 -1.55
C LYS A 41 16.47 -2.30 -0.31
N LEU A 42 17.43 -2.94 0.35
CA LEU A 42 17.16 -3.62 1.61
C LEU A 42 16.81 -2.64 2.72
N VAL A 43 17.52 -1.52 2.80
CA VAL A 43 17.21 -0.45 3.77
C VAL A 43 15.82 0.10 3.49
N GLU A 44 15.49 0.45 2.25
CA GLU A 44 14.17 0.94 1.86
C GLU A 44 13.05 -0.06 2.23
N TYR A 45 13.26 -1.35 1.97
CA TYR A 45 12.32 -2.40 2.35
C TYR A 45 12.06 -2.42 3.87
N PHE A 46 13.11 -2.50 4.69
CA PHE A 46 12.96 -2.59 6.14
C PHE A 46 12.43 -1.28 6.74
N VAL A 47 12.83 -0.12 6.23
CA VAL A 47 12.27 1.17 6.66
C VAL A 47 10.78 1.23 6.35
N SER A 48 10.36 0.90 5.12
CA SER A 48 8.93 0.91 4.76
C SER A 48 8.09 -0.06 5.60
N LYS A 49 8.64 -1.23 5.94
CA LYS A 49 7.94 -2.27 6.70
C LYS A 49 7.78 -1.95 8.18
N TYR A 50 8.75 -1.26 8.78
CA TYR A 50 8.79 -0.98 10.22
C TYR A 50 8.46 0.46 10.57
N THR A 51 8.17 1.31 9.57
CA THR A 51 7.63 2.65 9.81
C THR A 51 6.25 2.52 10.46
N ILE A 52 6.05 3.27 11.55
CA ILE A 52 4.79 3.31 12.27
C ILE A 52 3.99 4.52 11.78
N ASP A 53 2.72 4.30 11.42
CA ASP A 53 1.89 5.37 10.89
C ASP A 53 1.29 6.22 12.03
N PRO A 54 1.63 7.52 12.13
CA PRO A 54 1.14 8.39 13.20
C PRO A 54 -0.37 8.61 13.11
N ILE A 55 -1.01 8.85 14.26
CA ILE A 55 -2.46 9.09 14.31
C ILE A 55 -2.77 10.50 13.79
N ILE A 56 -3.70 10.60 12.85
CA ILE A 56 -4.23 11.88 12.37
C ILE A 56 -5.75 11.85 12.49
N LEU A 57 -6.32 12.78 13.27
CA LEU A 57 -7.77 12.94 13.38
C LEU A 57 -8.29 13.88 12.28
N ASP A 58 -9.38 13.47 11.65
CA ASP A 58 -10.14 14.32 10.73
C ASP A 58 -11.22 15.10 11.49
N LYS A 59 -10.90 16.36 11.79
CA LYS A 59 -11.80 17.27 12.53
C LYS A 59 -12.89 17.85 11.66
N ASP A 60 -12.74 17.81 10.34
CA ASP A 60 -13.64 18.48 9.40
C ASP A 60 -14.82 17.57 9.04
N ASN A 61 -14.66 16.25 9.15
CA ASN A 61 -15.67 15.24 8.81
C ASN A 61 -16.31 14.55 10.03
N VAL A 62 -16.47 15.27 11.15
CA VAL A 62 -17.15 14.75 12.34
C VAL A 62 -18.65 14.58 12.07
N THR A 63 -19.20 13.41 12.39
CA THR A 63 -20.64 13.14 12.31
C THR A 63 -21.24 12.90 13.70
N ILE A 64 -22.55 13.12 13.82
CA ILE A 64 -23.28 13.05 15.10
C ILE A 64 -24.50 12.15 14.94
N ASP A 65 -24.75 11.30 15.93
CA ASP A 65 -25.99 10.53 16.09
C ASP A 65 -26.62 10.84 17.47
N GLN A 66 -27.93 10.67 17.56
CA GLN A 66 -28.68 10.87 18.80
C GLN A 66 -29.62 9.70 19.06
N SER A 67 -29.62 9.21 20.30
CA SER A 67 -30.57 8.19 20.76
C SER A 67 -31.09 8.50 22.15
N GLU A 68 -32.32 8.07 22.44
CA GLU A 68 -32.89 8.14 23.79
C GLU A 68 -32.39 6.94 24.62
N VAL A 69 -31.89 7.21 25.82
CA VAL A 69 -31.32 6.21 26.72
C VAL A 69 -31.82 6.41 28.15
N ASP A 70 -31.88 5.32 28.92
CA ASP A 70 -32.13 5.35 30.36
C ASP A 70 -30.83 5.65 31.10
N ILE A 71 -30.71 6.87 31.63
CA ILE A 71 -29.53 7.35 32.35
C ILE A 71 -29.75 7.16 33.85
N ASP A 72 -28.81 6.50 34.51
CA ASP A 72 -28.85 6.34 35.96
C ASP A 72 -28.34 7.60 36.68
N VAL A 73 -29.25 8.31 37.34
CA VAL A 73 -28.98 9.57 38.02
C VAL A 73 -28.72 9.42 39.50
N ARG A 74 -28.55 8.21 40.06
CA ARG A 74 -28.42 8.02 41.52
C ARG A 74 -27.31 8.87 42.18
N ASN A 75 -26.29 9.24 41.41
CA ASN A 75 -25.15 10.05 41.86
C ASN A 75 -25.27 11.55 41.55
N ASP A 76 -26.35 11.98 40.90
CA ASP A 76 -26.62 13.38 40.64
C ASP A 76 -26.90 14.11 41.97
N ARG A 77 -26.12 15.16 42.27
CA ARG A 77 -26.23 15.95 43.50
C ARG A 77 -27.23 17.10 43.37
N THR A 78 -27.64 17.43 42.15
CA THR A 78 -28.63 18.48 41.88
C THR A 78 -30.07 17.98 42.04
N ARG A 79 -30.26 16.64 42.13
CA ARG A 79 -31.55 15.98 42.25
C ARG A 79 -31.79 15.45 43.66
N ASP A 80 -33.01 15.66 44.16
CA ASP A 80 -33.45 15.13 45.46
C ASP A 80 -33.82 13.64 45.35
N ILE A 81 -32.80 12.79 45.46
CA ILE A 81 -32.93 11.32 45.41
C ILE A 81 -32.79 10.77 46.83
N ARG A 82 -33.91 10.26 47.37
CA ARG A 82 -34.00 9.72 48.75
C ARG A 82 -33.24 8.42 48.97
N ASP A 83 -33.30 7.48 48.02
CA ASP A 83 -32.61 6.18 48.09
C ASP A 83 -31.59 6.08 46.96
N ARG A 84 -30.31 6.28 47.28
CA ARG A 84 -29.19 6.17 46.34
C ARG A 84 -28.59 4.77 46.27
N SER A 85 -29.10 3.82 47.07
CA SER A 85 -28.59 2.43 47.10
C SER A 85 -29.00 1.63 45.86
N LYS A 86 -30.00 2.10 45.10
CA LYS A 86 -30.50 1.49 43.87
C LYS A 86 -30.34 2.43 42.67
N PRO A 87 -30.19 1.89 41.45
CA PRO A 87 -30.20 2.70 40.22
C PRO A 87 -31.51 3.49 40.11
N CYS A 88 -31.43 4.74 39.68
CA CYS A 88 -32.59 5.58 39.41
C CYS A 88 -32.51 6.06 37.96
N TYR A 89 -33.31 5.49 37.07
CA TYR A 89 -33.23 5.77 35.64
C TYR A 89 -34.15 6.92 35.23
N PHE A 90 -33.62 7.82 34.39
CA PHE A 90 -34.37 8.87 33.70
C PHE A 90 -34.16 8.76 32.20
N LYS A 91 -35.19 9.09 31.42
CA LYS A 91 -35.05 9.25 29.98
C LYS A 91 -34.20 10.48 29.68
N GLY A 92 -33.09 10.27 29.01
CA GLY A 92 -32.22 11.33 28.51
C GLY A 92 -31.72 11.02 27.11
N ASN A 93 -30.88 11.89 26.59
CA ASN A 93 -30.29 11.76 25.26
C ASN A 93 -28.83 11.35 25.36
N ARG A 94 -28.45 10.39 24.52
CA ARG A 94 -27.06 10.09 24.20
C ARG A 94 -26.73 10.72 22.87
N ILE A 95 -25.84 11.70 22.89
CA ILE A 95 -25.26 12.31 21.69
C ILE A 95 -23.94 11.60 21.43
N THR A 96 -23.81 10.98 20.26
CA THR A 96 -22.60 10.24 19.87
C THR A 96 -21.91 10.94 18.71
N PHE A 97 -20.65 11.32 18.93
CA PHE A 97 -19.76 11.90 17.95
C PHE A 97 -18.88 10.80 17.36
N PHE A 98 -18.81 10.75 16.02
CA PHE A 98 -17.92 9.88 15.27
C PHE A 98 -16.87 10.75 14.60
N ILE A 99 -15.60 10.53 14.96
CA ILE A 99 -14.47 11.34 14.49
C ILE A 99 -13.55 10.40 13.70
N PRO A 100 -13.50 10.51 12.36
CA PRO A 100 -12.62 9.68 11.54
C PRO A 100 -11.15 9.91 11.87
N TYR A 101 -10.33 8.87 11.68
CA TYR A 101 -8.88 8.99 11.83
C TYR A 101 -8.12 8.13 10.81
N SER A 102 -6.84 8.45 10.60
CA SER A 102 -5.88 7.61 9.89
C SER A 102 -4.67 7.29 10.77
N GLY A 103 -3.98 6.20 10.48
CA GLY A 103 -2.79 5.74 11.22
C GLY A 103 -3.05 4.48 12.04
N ASP A 104 -2.06 4.08 12.83
CA ASP A 104 -2.10 2.82 13.55
C ASP A 104 -3.03 2.85 14.76
N LYS A 105 -4.12 2.08 14.73
CA LYS A 105 -5.12 1.96 15.81
C LYS A 105 -4.50 1.68 17.18
N ILE A 106 -3.45 0.85 17.21
CA ILE A 106 -2.82 0.42 18.47
C ILE A 106 -2.24 1.60 19.26
N LEU A 107 -1.87 2.69 18.58
CA LEU A 107 -1.31 3.89 19.18
C LEU A 107 -2.28 4.60 20.14
N PHE A 108 -3.60 4.47 19.93
CA PHE A 108 -4.60 5.00 20.87
C PHE A 108 -4.58 4.31 22.23
N PHE A 109 -3.95 3.14 22.33
CA PHE A 109 -3.82 2.38 23.57
C PHE A 109 -2.42 2.51 24.18
N CYS A 110 -1.50 3.18 23.49
CA CYS A 110 -0.12 3.38 23.91
C CYS A 110 0.05 4.70 24.67
N ARG A 111 0.68 4.64 25.84
CA ARG A 111 1.10 5.80 26.60
C ARG A 111 2.44 6.31 26.05
N ALA A 112 2.48 7.58 25.67
CA ALA A 112 3.70 8.26 25.25
C ALA A 112 4.69 8.46 26.42
N SER A 113 5.93 8.86 26.09
CA SER A 113 6.95 9.25 27.07
C SER A 113 6.53 10.48 27.87
N THR A 114 5.79 11.40 27.24
CA THR A 114 5.11 12.52 27.88
C THR A 114 3.64 12.15 28.07
N PHE A 115 3.12 12.30 29.28
CA PHE A 115 1.74 11.92 29.60
C PHE A 115 1.12 12.83 30.68
N SER A 116 -0.20 12.81 30.75
CA SER A 116 -1.01 13.46 31.79
C SER A 116 -1.83 12.43 32.56
N SER A 117 -2.16 12.72 33.82
CA SER A 117 -3.08 11.91 34.63
C SER A 117 -4.54 12.04 34.17
N LEU A 118 -4.87 13.08 33.42
CA LEU A 118 -6.19 13.26 32.82
C LEU A 118 -6.27 12.44 31.52
N LEU A 119 -6.73 11.19 31.64
CA LEU A 119 -6.87 10.29 30.51
C LEU A 119 -8.17 10.58 29.75
N PRO A 120 -8.11 10.82 28.43
CA PRO A 120 -9.31 10.92 27.63
C PRO A 120 -10.00 9.57 27.51
N SER A 121 -11.29 9.60 27.17
CA SER A 121 -12.08 8.39 26.95
C SER A 121 -12.81 8.45 25.61
N ALA A 122 -12.77 7.34 24.88
CA ALA A 122 -13.52 7.10 23.66
C ALA A 122 -13.56 5.60 23.37
N ASP A 123 -14.41 5.20 22.44
CA ASP A 123 -14.43 3.86 21.85
C ASP A 123 -13.72 3.90 20.50
N VAL A 124 -12.63 3.15 20.33
CA VAL A 124 -11.78 3.20 19.13
C VAL A 124 -12.19 2.08 18.16
N ARG A 125 -12.81 2.47 17.04
CA ARG A 125 -13.15 1.56 15.94
C ARG A 125 -12.01 1.49 14.94
N GLU A 126 -12.20 0.80 13.81
CA GLU A 126 -11.15 0.65 12.79
C GLU A 126 -10.82 1.94 12.04
N THR A 127 -11.82 2.80 11.81
CA THR A 127 -11.69 4.01 10.97
C THR A 127 -12.04 5.31 11.69
N GLU A 128 -12.58 5.21 12.90
CA GLU A 128 -13.12 6.35 13.64
C GLU A 128 -13.02 6.12 15.15
N ILE A 129 -12.93 7.21 15.90
CA ILE A 129 -13.14 7.20 17.35
C ILE A 129 -14.56 7.67 17.64
N VAL A 130 -15.18 7.01 18.62
CA VAL A 130 -16.57 7.25 18.99
C VAL A 130 -16.62 7.77 20.41
N TYR A 131 -17.14 8.97 20.57
CA TYR A 131 -17.31 9.62 21.86
C TYR A 131 -18.78 9.93 22.07
N SER A 132 -19.31 9.57 23.23
CA SER A 132 -20.74 9.73 23.56
C SER A 132 -20.89 10.55 24.83
N ILE A 133 -21.84 11.47 24.82
CA ILE A 133 -22.23 12.28 25.97
C ILE A 133 -23.67 11.94 26.31
N ASP A 134 -23.90 11.57 27.56
CA ASP A 134 -25.24 11.33 28.10
C ASP A 134 -25.71 12.59 28.82
N THR A 135 -26.83 13.15 28.39
CA THR A 135 -27.42 14.34 28.99
C THR A 135 -28.93 14.21 29.18
N ILE A 136 -29.43 14.80 30.26
CA ILE A 136 -30.87 14.87 30.57
C ILE A 136 -31.42 16.27 30.25
N GLU A 137 -30.54 17.28 30.17
CA GLU A 137 -30.87 18.68 29.91
C GLU A 137 -30.26 19.13 28.58
N TYR A 138 -31.02 19.91 27.81
CA TYR A 138 -30.61 20.42 26.49
C TYR A 138 -29.81 21.72 26.61
N ASP A 139 -28.72 21.71 27.38
CA ASP A 139 -27.76 22.83 27.38
C ASP A 139 -26.71 22.62 26.29
N GLU A 140 -26.98 23.18 25.12
CA GLU A 140 -26.08 23.14 23.95
C GLU A 140 -24.67 23.64 24.29
N SER A 141 -24.56 24.67 25.15
CA SER A 141 -23.28 25.29 25.50
C SER A 141 -22.39 24.33 26.29
N LYS A 142 -22.99 23.58 27.21
CA LYS A 142 -22.31 22.58 28.03
C LYS A 142 -21.89 21.36 27.23
N ILE A 143 -22.78 20.83 26.37
CA ILE A 143 -22.45 19.71 25.47
C ILE A 143 -21.26 20.07 24.59
N LYS A 144 -21.27 21.28 24.00
CA LYS A 144 -20.19 21.76 23.14
C LYS A 144 -18.88 21.93 23.88
N SER A 145 -18.93 22.47 25.10
CA SER A 145 -17.75 22.62 25.96
C SER A 145 -17.15 21.26 26.35
N ASP A 146 -18.00 20.30 26.77
CA ASP A 146 -17.56 18.96 27.17
C ASP A 146 -16.91 18.21 26.00
N TYR A 147 -17.53 18.29 24.81
CA TYR A 147 -16.97 17.77 23.58
C TYR A 147 -15.60 18.39 23.25
N GLN A 148 -15.52 19.73 23.26
CA GLN A 148 -14.28 20.44 22.95
C GLN A 148 -13.16 20.09 23.94
N HIS A 149 -13.48 19.97 25.23
CA HIS A 149 -12.50 19.62 26.25
C HIS A 149 -11.97 18.19 26.05
N ASN A 150 -12.84 17.20 25.85
CA ASN A 150 -12.40 15.83 25.65
C ASN A 150 -11.61 15.67 24.34
N VAL A 151 -12.05 16.28 23.25
CA VAL A 151 -11.32 16.24 21.97
C VAL A 151 -9.97 16.94 22.06
N ALA A 152 -9.89 18.08 22.75
CA ALA A 152 -8.62 18.75 23.01
C ALA A 152 -7.66 17.85 23.80
N ASN A 153 -8.16 17.15 24.81
CA ASN A 153 -7.36 16.19 25.57
C ASN A 153 -6.88 15.02 24.69
N ILE A 154 -7.76 14.43 23.87
CA ILE A 154 -7.37 13.38 22.91
C ILE A 154 -6.26 13.88 21.97
N LEU A 155 -6.41 15.07 21.41
CA LEU A 155 -5.42 15.65 20.50
C LEU A 155 -4.07 15.88 21.16
N GLN A 156 -4.05 16.32 22.41
CA GLN A 156 -2.83 16.53 23.16
C GLN A 156 -2.06 15.22 23.37
N HIS A 157 -2.76 14.14 23.73
CA HIS A 157 -2.12 12.82 23.87
C HIS A 157 -1.65 12.26 22.52
N ILE A 158 -2.43 12.48 21.44
CA ILE A 158 -2.01 12.13 20.07
C ILE A 158 -0.73 12.87 19.69
N GLU A 159 -0.62 14.16 20.01
CA GLU A 159 0.58 14.94 19.73
C GLU A 159 1.82 14.33 20.41
N TRP A 160 1.72 13.95 21.69
CA TRP A 160 2.81 13.30 22.40
C TRP A 160 3.19 11.95 21.80
N VAL A 161 2.21 11.10 21.48
CA VAL A 161 2.44 9.81 20.82
C VAL A 161 3.10 9.99 19.45
N ASN A 162 2.58 10.92 18.64
CA ASN A 162 3.11 11.19 17.31
C ASN A 162 4.54 11.74 17.36
N ASN A 163 4.87 12.58 18.35
CA ASN A 163 6.24 13.08 18.52
C ASN A 163 7.23 11.93 18.81
N ASP A 164 6.84 10.96 19.64
CA ASP A 164 7.68 9.79 19.93
C ASP A 164 7.78 8.86 18.72
N VAL A 165 6.68 8.63 18.00
CA VAL A 165 6.66 7.87 16.74
C VAL A 165 7.55 8.53 15.67
N GLN A 166 7.47 9.85 15.50
CA GLN A 166 8.31 10.58 14.55
C GLN A 166 9.79 10.49 14.91
N ARG A 167 10.15 10.60 16.20
CA ARG A 167 11.53 10.38 16.66
C ARG A 167 12.03 8.98 16.30
N PHE A 168 11.18 7.97 16.50
CA PHE A 168 11.49 6.59 16.12
C PHE A 168 11.69 6.46 14.60
N ASN A 169 10.70 6.87 13.80
CA ASN A 169 10.71 6.78 12.34
C ASN A 169 11.93 7.51 11.75
N ASN A 170 12.27 8.70 12.25
CA ASN A 170 13.45 9.46 11.79
C ASN A 170 14.78 8.76 12.13
N SER A 171 14.81 7.93 13.17
CA SER A 171 15.99 7.14 13.55
C SER A 171 16.07 5.78 12.85
N LEU A 172 14.97 5.32 12.24
CA LEU A 172 14.82 3.97 11.73
C LEU A 172 15.78 3.69 10.57
N GLU A 173 15.92 4.62 9.62
CA GLU A 173 16.80 4.46 8.47
C GLU A 173 18.27 4.23 8.87
N ALA A 174 18.80 5.09 9.74
CA ALA A 174 20.17 4.97 10.24
C ALA A 174 20.38 3.67 11.03
N LYS A 175 19.39 3.25 11.84
CA LYS A 175 19.43 1.99 12.58
C LYS A 175 19.45 0.78 11.65
N VAL A 176 18.53 0.74 10.67
CA VAL A 176 18.42 -0.35 9.69
C VAL A 176 19.73 -0.48 8.90
N TYR A 177 20.26 0.64 8.40
CA TYR A 177 21.53 0.68 7.70
C TYR A 177 22.67 0.12 8.57
N SER A 178 22.79 0.59 9.81
CA SER A 178 23.82 0.12 10.74
C SER A 178 23.74 -1.39 11.01
N GLN A 179 22.54 -1.94 11.20
CA GLN A 179 22.35 -3.37 11.45
C GLN A 179 22.68 -4.24 10.22
N ILE A 180 22.28 -3.82 9.02
CA ILE A 180 22.62 -4.51 7.77
C ILE A 180 24.13 -4.49 7.55
N HIS A 181 24.76 -3.32 7.71
CA HIS A 181 26.20 -3.16 7.57
C HIS A 181 26.97 -4.03 8.57
N GLN A 182 26.58 -4.01 9.86
CA GLN A 182 27.19 -4.85 10.89
C GLN A 182 27.03 -6.35 10.58
N ARG A 183 25.89 -6.76 10.03
CA ARG A 183 25.64 -8.14 9.63
C ARG A 183 26.55 -8.56 8.47
N LYS A 184 26.73 -7.70 7.46
CA LYS A 184 27.60 -7.92 6.29
C LYS A 184 29.07 -8.01 6.70
N GLU A 185 29.54 -7.10 7.55
CA GLU A 185 30.88 -7.14 8.15
C GLU A 185 31.14 -8.46 8.89
N LYS A 186 30.18 -8.92 9.70
CA LYS A 186 30.29 -10.20 10.41
C LYS A 186 30.40 -11.39 9.45
N LEU A 187 29.66 -11.39 8.34
CA LEU A 187 29.73 -12.44 7.33
C LEU A 187 31.07 -12.41 6.56
N ASN A 188 31.57 -11.22 6.21
CA ASN A 188 32.89 -11.04 5.61
C ASN A 188 34.01 -11.54 6.52
N HIS A 189 33.94 -11.21 7.82
CA HIS A 189 34.90 -11.68 8.80
C HIS A 189 34.92 -13.21 8.88
N ASN A 190 33.74 -13.85 8.93
CA ASN A 190 33.62 -15.31 8.92
C ASN A 190 34.20 -15.95 7.65
N LEU A 191 33.96 -15.36 6.48
CA LEU A 191 34.57 -15.82 5.21
C LEU A 191 36.10 -15.70 5.24
N SER A 192 36.62 -14.58 5.75
CA SER A 192 38.07 -14.36 5.86
C SER A 192 38.75 -15.35 6.82
N LEU A 193 38.07 -15.72 7.91
CA LEU A 193 38.52 -16.75 8.85
C LEU A 193 38.58 -18.12 8.17
N ILE A 194 37.53 -18.51 7.43
CA ILE A 194 37.49 -19.80 6.73
C ILE A 194 38.57 -19.88 5.64
N ASN A 195 38.78 -18.80 4.88
CA ASN A 195 39.85 -18.76 3.88
C ASN A 195 41.25 -18.87 4.50
N LYS A 196 41.46 -18.34 5.71
CA LYS A 196 42.72 -18.50 6.46
C LYS A 196 42.96 -19.92 6.99
N LEU A 197 41.92 -20.75 7.10
CA LEU A 197 42.06 -22.13 7.58
C LEU A 197 42.64 -23.07 6.51
N GLY A 198 42.71 -22.67 5.24
CA GLY A 198 43.45 -23.40 4.20
C GLY A 198 42.79 -24.69 3.67
N TYR A 199 41.56 -24.98 4.07
CA TYR A 199 40.79 -26.14 3.59
C TYR A 199 39.78 -25.74 2.51
N PRO A 200 39.54 -26.59 1.49
CA PRO A 200 38.58 -26.28 0.43
C PRO A 200 37.14 -26.24 0.97
N LEU A 201 36.42 -25.16 0.64
CA LEU A 201 35.01 -25.01 0.97
C LEU A 201 34.16 -26.05 0.22
N ARG A 202 33.49 -26.93 0.97
CA ARG A 202 32.54 -27.89 0.40
C ARG A 202 31.32 -27.13 -0.13
N ARG A 203 31.11 -27.14 -1.45
CA ARG A 203 29.90 -26.58 -2.07
C ARG A 203 28.68 -27.33 -1.56
N ARG A 204 27.68 -26.61 -1.03
CA ARG A 204 26.36 -27.18 -0.75
C ARG A 204 25.60 -27.23 -2.06
N GLU A 205 25.20 -28.42 -2.51
CA GLU A 205 24.54 -28.65 -3.81
C GLU A 205 23.07 -28.20 -3.89
N ASN A 206 22.50 -27.67 -2.80
CA ASN A 206 21.09 -27.24 -2.73
C ASN A 206 20.95 -25.76 -2.34
N ILE A 207 21.48 -24.86 -3.15
CA ILE A 207 21.16 -23.43 -3.05
C ILE A 207 20.56 -23.01 -4.41
N PRO A 208 19.29 -22.62 -4.47
CA PRO A 208 18.75 -21.95 -5.66
C PRO A 208 19.60 -20.70 -5.91
N GLN A 209 20.27 -20.62 -7.06
CA GLN A 209 21.12 -19.47 -7.45
C GLN A 209 20.35 -18.16 -7.63
N THR A 210 19.04 -18.16 -7.36
CA THR A 210 18.17 -16.99 -7.46
C THR A 210 17.11 -17.08 -6.35
N TYR A 211 17.44 -16.55 -5.17
CA TYR A 211 16.44 -16.26 -4.16
C TYR A 211 15.86 -14.88 -4.47
N THR A 212 14.62 -14.87 -4.96
CA THR A 212 13.83 -13.64 -5.12
C THR A 212 13.60 -13.00 -3.76
N VAL A 213 13.85 -11.69 -3.66
CA VAL A 213 13.38 -10.83 -2.57
C VAL A 213 11.93 -11.21 -2.25
N PRO A 214 11.53 -11.42 -0.97
CA PRO A 214 10.13 -11.57 -0.64
C PRO A 214 9.41 -10.31 -1.10
N THR A 215 8.75 -10.41 -2.26
CA THR A 215 7.96 -9.32 -2.81
C THR A 215 6.90 -9.01 -1.78
N VAL A 216 6.93 -7.80 -1.25
CA VAL A 216 5.89 -7.28 -0.38
C VAL A 216 4.55 -7.60 -1.05
N LYS A 217 3.70 -8.36 -0.37
CA LYS A 217 2.27 -8.40 -0.71
C LYS A 217 1.74 -7.01 -0.37
N LYS A 218 1.84 -6.10 -1.34
CA LYS A 218 1.41 -4.72 -1.20
C LYS A 218 -0.10 -4.72 -1.38
N LYS A 219 -0.84 -4.23 -0.39
CA LYS A 219 -2.22 -3.81 -0.61
C LYS A 219 -2.22 -2.73 -1.68
N ILE A 220 -3.01 -2.91 -2.72
CA ILE A 220 -3.37 -1.82 -3.62
C ILE A 220 -4.26 -0.92 -2.78
N ILE A 221 -3.77 0.26 -2.41
CA ILE A 221 -4.57 1.26 -1.71
C ILE A 221 -4.98 2.27 -2.79
N PRO A 222 -6.20 2.18 -3.35
CA PRO A 222 -6.71 3.26 -4.19
C PRO A 222 -6.78 4.53 -3.34
N SER A 223 -6.12 5.60 -3.79
CA SER A 223 -6.13 6.88 -3.10
C SER A 223 -7.38 7.67 -3.49
N LEU A 224 -8.09 8.18 -2.49
CA LEU A 224 -9.19 9.10 -2.69
C LEU A 224 -8.61 10.50 -2.94
N PRO A 225 -8.99 11.21 -4.02
CA PRO A 225 -8.52 12.57 -4.24
C PRO A 225 -9.07 13.51 -3.16
N THR A 226 -8.21 14.37 -2.62
CA THR A 226 -8.59 15.47 -1.73
C THR A 226 -9.11 16.64 -2.56
N ILE A 227 -10.43 16.87 -2.62
CA ILE A 227 -11.00 18.07 -3.26
C ILE A 227 -12.08 18.74 -2.40
N LYS A 228 -11.94 20.06 -2.27
CA LYS A 228 -12.78 21.05 -1.57
C LYS A 228 -14.18 21.28 -2.17
N HIS A 229 -14.77 20.33 -2.89
CA HIS A 229 -16.09 20.52 -3.49
C HIS A 229 -17.11 19.48 -2.98
N LYS A 230 -18.08 19.97 -2.21
CA LYS A 230 -19.24 19.23 -1.71
C LYS A 230 -20.07 18.66 -2.86
N ASN A 231 -20.49 17.40 -2.68
CA ASN A 231 -21.62 16.71 -3.32
C ASN A 231 -21.34 15.65 -4.42
N LEU A 232 -20.24 14.89 -4.34
CA LEU A 232 -20.19 13.53 -4.91
C LEU A 232 -19.27 12.63 -4.06
N PRO A 233 -19.61 11.35 -3.82
CA PRO A 233 -18.68 10.42 -3.17
C PRO A 233 -17.43 10.28 -4.04
N PRO A 234 -16.22 10.42 -3.45
CA PRO A 234 -14.97 10.33 -4.20
C PRO A 234 -14.82 8.94 -4.82
N GLU A 235 -14.47 8.92 -6.11
CA GLU A 235 -14.25 7.67 -6.85
C GLU A 235 -12.81 7.19 -6.64
N PRO A 236 -12.57 5.88 -6.48
CA PRO A 236 -11.23 5.34 -6.25
C PRO A 236 -10.33 5.61 -7.46
N ILE A 237 -9.14 6.17 -7.23
CA ILE A 237 -8.10 6.33 -8.24
C ILE A 237 -6.94 5.44 -7.84
N LEU A 238 -6.31 4.78 -8.80
CA LEU A 238 -5.10 4.00 -8.52
C LEU A 238 -3.94 4.94 -8.19
N ASP A 239 -3.39 4.80 -6.99
CA ASP A 239 -2.21 5.56 -6.56
C ASP A 239 -0.98 5.25 -7.43
N ASN A 240 -0.06 6.22 -7.59
CA ASN A 240 1.17 6.02 -8.36
C ASN A 240 2.03 4.89 -7.80
N LEU A 241 2.14 4.75 -6.48
CA LEU A 241 2.91 3.69 -5.83
C LEU A 241 2.28 2.32 -6.06
N ALA A 242 0.94 2.24 -6.06
CA ALA A 242 0.21 1.02 -6.35
C ALA A 242 0.39 0.61 -7.82
N TYR A 243 0.28 1.56 -8.74
CA TYR A 243 0.53 1.35 -10.18
C TYR A 243 1.95 0.86 -10.46
N ASP A 244 2.97 1.51 -9.90
CA ASP A 244 4.37 1.09 -10.07
C ASP A 244 4.64 -0.28 -9.44
N SER A 245 3.92 -0.63 -8.38
CA SER A 245 3.99 -1.96 -7.77
C SER A 245 3.41 -3.05 -8.67
N ILE A 246 2.26 -2.79 -9.32
CA ILE A 246 1.68 -3.70 -10.32
C ILE A 246 2.67 -3.90 -11.47
N LEU A 247 3.22 -2.82 -12.03
CA LEU A 247 4.19 -2.89 -13.11
C LEU A 247 5.47 -3.61 -12.71
N THR A 248 5.91 -3.48 -11.46
CA THR A 248 7.07 -4.21 -10.93
C THR A 248 6.79 -5.70 -10.87
N THR A 249 5.61 -6.12 -10.40
CA THR A 249 5.20 -7.53 -10.40
C THR A 249 5.15 -8.11 -11.80
N ILE A 250 4.55 -7.37 -12.75
CA ILE A 250 4.50 -7.76 -14.17
C ILE A 250 5.92 -7.86 -14.74
N THR A 251 6.79 -6.91 -14.43
CA THR A 251 8.19 -6.94 -14.88
C THR A 251 8.94 -8.14 -14.30
N ASN A 252 8.77 -8.46 -13.02
CA ASN A 252 9.41 -9.63 -12.40
C ASN A 252 8.99 -10.96 -13.05
N MET A 253 7.81 -11.02 -13.69
CA MET A 253 7.40 -12.19 -14.44
C MET A 253 8.26 -12.43 -15.70
N SER A 254 8.88 -11.38 -16.27
CA SER A 254 9.80 -11.53 -17.41
C SER A 254 10.94 -12.51 -17.11
N LEU A 255 11.49 -12.44 -15.89
CA LEU A 255 12.55 -13.33 -15.41
C LEU A 255 12.09 -14.79 -15.38
N THR A 256 10.83 -15.05 -15.03
CA THR A 256 10.25 -16.39 -15.05
C THR A 256 10.10 -16.90 -16.49
N MET A 257 9.71 -16.02 -17.42
CA MET A 257 9.60 -16.37 -18.84
C MET A 257 10.97 -16.69 -19.46
N GLU A 258 12.01 -15.93 -19.08
CA GLU A 258 13.40 -16.16 -19.48
C GLU A 258 13.96 -17.47 -18.95
N ARG A 259 13.56 -17.90 -17.73
CA ARG A 259 13.98 -19.17 -17.13
C ARG A 259 13.31 -20.39 -17.74
N SER A 260 12.14 -20.23 -18.39
CA SER A 260 11.35 -21.34 -18.95
C SER A 260 10.83 -21.05 -20.37
N PRO A 261 11.70 -20.68 -21.33
CA PRO A 261 11.28 -20.19 -22.64
C PRO A 261 10.48 -21.22 -23.44
N LYS A 262 10.75 -22.52 -23.25
CA LYS A 262 10.05 -23.63 -23.92
C LYS A 262 8.57 -23.69 -23.61
N THR A 263 8.20 -23.33 -22.37
CA THR A 263 6.82 -23.33 -21.91
C THR A 263 6.09 -22.14 -22.51
N PHE A 264 6.67 -20.94 -22.38
CA PHE A 264 6.03 -19.69 -22.81
C PHE A 264 6.01 -19.49 -24.33
N ALA A 265 6.94 -20.09 -25.08
CA ALA A 265 6.97 -19.99 -26.54
C ALA A 265 5.70 -20.56 -27.21
N LYS A 266 5.08 -21.58 -26.60
CA LYS A 266 3.90 -22.28 -27.15
C LYS A 266 2.57 -21.62 -26.78
N LEU A 267 2.57 -20.74 -25.78
CA LEU A 267 1.37 -20.06 -25.30
C LEU A 267 0.92 -18.97 -26.28
N LYS A 268 -0.38 -18.80 -26.48
CA LYS A 268 -0.95 -17.67 -27.22
C LYS A 268 -1.20 -16.51 -26.23
N GLU A 269 -1.72 -15.41 -26.75
CA GLU A 269 -1.94 -14.17 -25.98
C GLU A 269 -2.83 -14.41 -24.76
N GLU A 270 -3.91 -15.19 -24.92
CA GLU A 270 -4.87 -15.52 -23.87
C GLU A 270 -4.21 -16.33 -22.74
N GLU A 271 -3.43 -17.36 -23.07
CA GLU A 271 -2.76 -18.17 -22.04
C GLU A 271 -1.63 -17.41 -21.35
N LEU A 272 -0.94 -16.51 -22.07
CA LEU A 272 0.04 -15.60 -21.46
C LEU A 272 -0.63 -14.65 -20.47
N ARG A 273 -1.76 -14.04 -20.85
CA ARG A 273 -2.58 -13.19 -19.96
C ARG A 273 -2.98 -13.95 -18.70
N ASP A 274 -3.46 -15.19 -18.82
CA ASP A 274 -3.89 -16.00 -17.67
C ASP A 274 -2.74 -16.25 -16.69
N HIS A 275 -1.52 -16.45 -17.17
CA HIS A 275 -0.34 -16.54 -16.31
C HIS A 275 -0.07 -15.24 -15.54
N PHE A 276 -0.21 -14.07 -16.16
CA PHE A 276 -0.11 -12.80 -15.45
C PHE A 276 -1.21 -12.64 -14.40
N LEU A 277 -2.46 -12.99 -14.74
CA LEU A 277 -3.58 -12.95 -13.81
C LEU A 277 -3.33 -13.82 -12.57
N ILE A 278 -2.84 -15.04 -12.74
CA ILE A 278 -2.52 -15.95 -11.61
C ILE A 278 -1.48 -15.34 -10.68
N VAL A 279 -0.41 -14.74 -11.23
CA VAL A 279 0.66 -14.14 -10.43
C VAL A 279 0.18 -12.89 -9.71
N LEU A 280 -0.56 -12.02 -10.42
CA LEU A 280 -1.16 -10.83 -9.86
C LEU A 280 -2.13 -11.19 -8.74
N ASN A 281 -3.09 -12.08 -9.00
CA ASN A 281 -4.02 -12.56 -7.97
C ASN A 281 -3.28 -13.25 -6.82
N SER A 282 -2.27 -14.08 -7.05
CA SER A 282 -1.48 -14.68 -5.95
C SER A 282 -0.82 -13.65 -5.01
N GLN A 283 -0.38 -12.52 -5.57
CA GLN A 283 0.27 -11.47 -4.80
C GLN A 283 -0.72 -10.52 -4.13
N PHE A 284 -1.91 -10.34 -4.70
CA PHE A 284 -2.87 -9.30 -4.29
C PHE A 284 -4.21 -9.83 -3.72
N GLU A 285 -4.57 -11.11 -3.92
CA GLU A 285 -5.89 -11.72 -3.58
C GLU A 285 -5.97 -12.28 -2.13
N GLY A 286 -5.05 -11.88 -1.24
CA GLY A 286 -4.98 -12.37 0.15
C GLY A 286 -5.49 -11.42 1.23
N ASP A 287 -5.86 -10.20 0.86
CA ASP A 287 -6.28 -9.16 1.80
C ASP A 287 -7.75 -8.80 1.52
N ALA A 288 -8.58 -8.77 2.56
CA ALA A 288 -10.04 -8.59 2.58
C ALA A 288 -10.55 -7.26 1.96
N SER A 289 -10.24 -7.01 0.69
CA SER A 289 -10.45 -5.75 -0.05
C SER A 289 -11.41 -5.91 -1.24
N GLY A 290 -11.75 -7.14 -1.64
CA GLY A 290 -12.67 -7.38 -2.76
C GLY A 290 -12.10 -7.00 -4.14
N GLU A 291 -10.80 -6.75 -4.22
CA GLU A 291 -10.10 -6.39 -5.45
C GLU A 291 -9.57 -7.65 -6.13
N THR A 292 -10.11 -7.97 -7.30
CA THR A 292 -9.71 -9.16 -8.08
C THR A 292 -9.30 -8.72 -9.47
N PHE A 293 -8.16 -9.22 -9.95
CA PHE A 293 -7.78 -9.03 -11.34
C PHE A 293 -8.68 -9.89 -12.20
N ASN A 294 -9.42 -9.24 -13.08
CA ASN A 294 -10.39 -9.83 -13.98
C ASN A 294 -10.01 -9.53 -15.44
N TYR A 295 -10.76 -10.10 -16.37
CA TYR A 295 -10.69 -9.78 -17.80
C TYR A 295 -12.11 -9.50 -18.31
N GLU A 296 -12.27 -8.58 -19.25
CA GLU A 296 -13.55 -8.26 -19.92
C GLU A 296 -13.48 -8.59 -21.41
N GLY A 297 -12.28 -8.50 -22.01
CA GLY A 297 -11.93 -9.01 -23.33
C GLY A 297 -11.08 -10.29 -23.31
N LYS A 298 -10.54 -10.65 -24.48
CA LYS A 298 -9.71 -11.85 -24.64
C LYS A 298 -8.29 -11.68 -24.11
N THR A 299 -7.76 -10.47 -24.11
CA THR A 299 -6.34 -10.20 -23.87
C THR A 299 -6.11 -9.19 -22.74
N ASP A 300 -7.19 -8.73 -22.11
CA ASP A 300 -7.17 -7.57 -21.24
C ASP A 300 -7.04 -8.03 -19.77
N ILE A 301 -6.32 -7.27 -18.97
CA ILE A 301 -6.17 -7.42 -17.52
C ILE A 301 -6.73 -6.17 -16.85
N LEU A 302 -7.71 -6.35 -15.98
CA LEU A 302 -8.47 -5.27 -15.36
C LEU A 302 -8.44 -5.42 -13.84
N ILE A 303 -8.30 -4.30 -13.13
CA ILE A 303 -8.55 -4.25 -11.68
C ILE A 303 -9.84 -3.49 -11.46
N ARG A 304 -10.77 -4.09 -10.70
CA ARG A 304 -12.06 -3.49 -10.37
C ARG A 304 -12.19 -3.25 -8.87
N VAL A 305 -12.61 -2.04 -8.51
CA VAL A 305 -12.99 -1.65 -7.14
C VAL A 305 -14.36 -1.01 -7.19
N ASN A 306 -15.32 -1.47 -6.38
CA ASN A 306 -16.70 -0.97 -6.37
C ASN A 306 -17.34 -0.91 -7.78
N ASN A 307 -17.10 -1.94 -8.60
CA ASN A 307 -17.58 -2.07 -9.98
C ASN A 307 -17.05 -1.00 -10.97
N LYS A 308 -15.89 -0.39 -10.67
CA LYS A 308 -15.18 0.55 -11.55
C LYS A 308 -13.78 0.03 -11.88
N ASN A 309 -13.36 0.18 -13.13
CA ASN A 309 -12.00 -0.13 -13.54
C ASN A 309 -11.05 0.94 -12.97
N ILE A 310 -9.96 0.52 -12.34
CA ILE A 310 -8.91 1.43 -11.83
C ILE A 310 -7.55 1.17 -12.48
N PHE A 311 -7.42 0.07 -13.22
CA PHE A 311 -6.26 -0.31 -14.00
C PHE A 311 -6.71 -1.12 -15.21
N ILE A 312 -6.14 -0.82 -16.37
CA ILE A 312 -6.36 -1.55 -17.62
C ILE A 312 -5.01 -1.86 -18.23
N ALA A 313 -4.76 -3.13 -18.53
CA ALA A 313 -3.61 -3.56 -19.29
C ALA A 313 -4.00 -4.48 -20.46
N GLU A 314 -3.35 -4.28 -21.61
CA GLU A 314 -3.60 -5.08 -22.82
C GLU A 314 -2.40 -5.97 -23.14
N CYS A 315 -2.64 -7.27 -23.30
CA CYS A 315 -1.61 -8.25 -23.71
C CYS A 315 -1.57 -8.41 -25.23
N LYS A 316 -0.39 -8.29 -25.85
CA LYS A 316 -0.24 -8.45 -27.29
C LYS A 316 1.04 -9.15 -27.70
N ILE A 317 0.98 -10.09 -28.64
CA ILE A 317 2.18 -10.63 -29.31
C ILE A 317 2.61 -9.64 -30.39
N TRP A 318 3.88 -9.29 -30.36
CA TRP A 318 4.48 -8.41 -31.36
C TRP A 318 4.44 -9.04 -32.77
N LYS A 319 3.83 -8.33 -33.72
CA LYS A 319 3.84 -8.69 -35.16
C LYS A 319 4.21 -7.52 -36.08
N GLY A 320 4.60 -6.38 -35.52
CA GLY A 320 4.98 -5.18 -36.25
C GLY A 320 4.34 -3.91 -35.70
N GLU A 321 4.72 -2.78 -36.29
CA GLU A 321 4.31 -1.42 -35.90
C GLU A 321 2.79 -1.23 -35.89
N GLN A 322 2.10 -1.67 -36.94
CA GLN A 322 0.65 -1.49 -37.06
C GLN A 322 -0.10 -2.12 -35.89
N VAL A 323 0.35 -3.31 -35.43
CA VAL A 323 -0.28 -3.99 -34.30
C VAL A 323 -0.16 -3.17 -33.02
N LEU A 324 0.95 -2.46 -32.81
CA LEU A 324 1.09 -1.60 -31.64
C LEU A 324 0.16 -0.38 -31.71
N LEU A 325 0.08 0.28 -32.86
CA LEU A 325 -0.84 1.41 -33.06
C LEU A 325 -2.30 1.00 -32.85
N ASP A 326 -2.70 -0.14 -33.42
CA ASP A 326 -4.04 -0.69 -33.26
C ASP A 326 -4.31 -1.04 -31.78
N THR A 327 -3.32 -1.58 -31.07
CA THR A 327 -3.43 -1.88 -29.64
C THR A 327 -3.55 -0.63 -28.77
N ILE A 328 -2.80 0.44 -29.06
CA ILE A 328 -2.97 1.73 -28.37
C ILE A 328 -4.38 2.27 -28.63
N THR A 329 -4.85 2.22 -29.87
CA THR A 329 -6.20 2.67 -30.24
C THR A 329 -7.28 1.85 -29.54
N GLN A 330 -7.12 0.52 -29.50
CA GLN A 330 -8.02 -0.40 -28.81
C GLN A 330 -8.08 -0.09 -27.32
N LEU A 331 -6.91 0.04 -26.67
CA LEU A 331 -6.81 0.36 -25.25
C LEU A 331 -7.50 1.69 -24.92
N LEU A 332 -7.25 2.74 -25.71
CA LEU A 332 -7.94 4.03 -25.57
C LEU A 332 -9.45 3.95 -25.81
N GLY A 333 -9.93 2.91 -26.49
CA GLY A 333 -11.36 2.65 -26.67
C GLY A 333 -12.06 2.10 -25.42
N TYR A 334 -11.33 1.41 -24.55
CA TYR A 334 -11.83 0.82 -23.30
C TYR A 334 -11.62 1.73 -22.07
N VAL A 335 -10.67 2.66 -22.16
CA VAL A 335 -10.38 3.67 -21.14
C VAL A 335 -11.60 4.58 -20.99
N SER A 336 -12.15 4.62 -19.78
CA SER A 336 -13.17 5.59 -19.41
C SER A 336 -12.51 6.96 -19.16
N TRP A 337 -13.32 8.02 -19.20
CA TRP A 337 -12.87 9.40 -18.92
C TRP A 337 -12.03 9.57 -17.64
N ARG A 338 -12.24 8.68 -16.66
CA ARG A 338 -11.62 8.75 -15.34
C ARG A 338 -10.41 7.84 -15.18
N ASP A 339 -10.15 6.98 -16.16
CA ASP A 339 -8.99 6.10 -16.17
C ASP A 339 -7.73 6.91 -16.51
N THR A 340 -6.81 6.99 -15.55
CA THR A 340 -5.59 7.81 -15.68
C THR A 340 -4.34 6.98 -15.91
N LYS A 341 -4.42 5.65 -15.77
CA LYS A 341 -3.25 4.76 -15.78
C LYS A 341 -3.54 3.46 -16.51
N THR A 342 -2.70 3.16 -17.49
CA THR A 342 -2.88 2.03 -18.39
C THR A 342 -1.55 1.35 -18.70
N ALA A 343 -1.59 0.10 -19.16
CA ALA A 343 -0.39 -0.59 -19.60
C ALA A 343 -0.61 -1.41 -20.88
N ILE A 344 0.47 -1.63 -21.64
CA ILE A 344 0.48 -2.60 -22.74
C ILE A 344 1.64 -3.56 -22.50
N LEU A 345 1.34 -4.86 -22.51
CA LEU A 345 2.32 -5.93 -22.36
C LEU A 345 2.59 -6.54 -23.73
N ILE A 346 3.76 -6.26 -24.30
CA ILE A 346 4.16 -6.73 -25.62
C ILE A 346 5.06 -7.96 -25.49
N PHE A 347 4.62 -9.07 -26.06
CA PHE A 347 5.38 -10.31 -26.11
C PHE A 347 6.11 -10.43 -27.45
N ASN A 348 7.41 -10.20 -27.45
CA ASN A 348 8.24 -10.42 -28.62
C ASN A 348 8.66 -11.88 -28.74
N LYS A 349 8.21 -12.54 -29.81
CA LYS A 349 8.63 -13.89 -30.20
C LYS A 349 9.67 -13.90 -31.32
N ASN A 350 10.00 -12.73 -31.90
CA ASN A 350 10.89 -12.62 -33.05
C ASN A 350 12.36 -12.58 -32.62
N LYS A 351 13.26 -12.94 -33.55
CA LYS A 351 14.69 -12.64 -33.42
C LYS A 351 14.88 -11.11 -33.48
N GLU A 352 15.88 -10.57 -32.78
CA GLU A 352 16.24 -9.12 -32.71
C GLU A 352 15.38 -8.24 -31.76
N PHE A 353 15.28 -8.62 -30.48
CA PHE A 353 14.54 -7.86 -29.46
C PHE A 353 14.95 -6.38 -29.33
N THR A 354 16.25 -6.07 -29.41
CA THR A 354 16.76 -4.69 -29.35
C THR A 354 16.22 -3.79 -30.47
N LYS A 355 16.00 -4.36 -31.67
CA LYS A 355 15.42 -3.62 -32.79
C LYS A 355 13.97 -3.25 -32.51
N VAL A 356 13.21 -4.17 -31.89
CA VAL A 356 11.85 -3.91 -31.44
C VAL A 356 11.85 -2.79 -30.40
N LEU A 357 12.68 -2.88 -29.35
CA LEU A 357 12.79 -1.84 -28.31
C LEU A 357 13.03 -0.44 -28.89
N ASN A 358 13.95 -0.33 -29.86
CA ASN A 358 14.28 0.95 -30.51
C ASN A 358 13.15 1.51 -31.40
N GLN A 359 12.23 0.65 -31.86
CA GLN A 359 11.09 1.05 -32.69
C GLN A 359 9.91 1.58 -31.85
N ILE A 360 9.67 1.03 -30.65
CA ILE A 360 8.49 1.37 -29.83
C ILE A 360 8.34 2.87 -29.61
N VAL A 361 9.43 3.55 -29.24
CA VAL A 361 9.39 4.99 -28.96
C VAL A 361 8.87 5.77 -30.17
N LYS A 362 9.41 5.50 -31.36
CA LYS A 362 9.00 6.18 -32.60
C LYS A 362 7.55 5.89 -32.98
N ILE A 363 7.09 4.66 -32.75
CA ILE A 363 5.73 4.23 -33.07
C ILE A 363 4.72 4.91 -32.13
N VAL A 364 5.03 5.00 -30.85
CA VAL A 364 4.13 5.68 -29.91
C VAL A 364 4.11 7.19 -30.20
N GLU A 365 5.26 7.79 -30.51
CA GLU A 365 5.36 9.21 -30.89
C GLU A 365 4.59 9.55 -32.16
N SER A 366 4.37 8.60 -33.07
CA SER A 366 3.55 8.80 -34.29
C SER A 366 2.05 8.66 -34.04
N HIS A 367 1.63 8.16 -32.87
CA HIS A 367 0.22 7.99 -32.54
C HIS A 367 -0.46 9.35 -32.30
N PRO A 368 -1.66 9.61 -32.85
CA PRO A 368 -2.32 10.93 -32.78
C PRO A 368 -2.62 11.43 -31.37
N ASN A 369 -2.80 10.50 -30.41
CA ASN A 369 -3.04 10.82 -29.00
C ASN A 369 -1.76 11.01 -28.17
N HIS A 370 -0.56 10.88 -28.74
CA HIS A 370 0.67 11.04 -27.97
C HIS A 370 0.95 12.51 -27.61
N ILE A 371 1.34 12.75 -26.35
CA ILE A 371 1.78 14.07 -25.86
C ILE A 371 3.29 14.10 -25.72
N LYS A 372 3.81 13.26 -24.82
CA LYS A 372 5.24 13.21 -24.49
C LYS A 372 5.64 11.88 -23.86
N LYS A 373 6.91 11.53 -24.05
CA LYS A 373 7.59 10.50 -23.28
C LYS A 373 8.02 11.04 -21.92
N ILE A 374 7.89 10.25 -20.87
CA ILE A 374 8.39 10.57 -19.52
C ILE A 374 9.45 9.56 -19.07
N LYS A 375 10.25 9.97 -18.09
CA LYS A 375 11.31 9.12 -17.54
C LYS A 375 10.70 7.89 -16.88
N TYR A 376 11.24 6.71 -17.22
CA TYR A 376 10.89 5.44 -16.61
C TYR A 376 12.15 4.59 -16.56
N ASP A 377 12.61 4.28 -15.34
CA ASP A 377 13.87 3.55 -15.11
C ASP A 377 13.63 2.04 -15.28
N ASN A 378 13.54 1.60 -16.55
CA ASN A 378 13.38 0.19 -16.94
C ASN A 378 14.04 -0.06 -18.31
N ASP A 379 14.77 -1.17 -18.45
CA ASP A 379 15.52 -1.51 -19.66
C ASP A 379 14.63 -1.97 -20.83
N THR A 380 13.43 -2.50 -20.54
CA THR A 380 12.50 -3.03 -21.55
C THR A 380 11.11 -2.39 -21.46
N GLY A 381 11.02 -1.24 -20.76
CA GLY A 381 9.78 -0.54 -20.52
C GLY A 381 9.86 0.93 -20.92
N PHE A 382 8.74 1.47 -21.38
CA PHE A 382 8.63 2.87 -21.78
C PHE A 382 7.34 3.48 -21.23
N ARG A 383 7.40 4.75 -20.81
CA ARG A 383 6.24 5.44 -20.27
C ARG A 383 5.96 6.73 -21.04
N PHE A 384 4.69 6.94 -21.36
CA PHE A 384 4.20 8.04 -22.17
C PHE A 384 2.97 8.67 -21.52
N ILE A 385 2.74 9.93 -21.85
CA ILE A 385 1.48 10.63 -21.58
C ILE A 385 0.72 10.76 -22.89
N LEU A 386 -0.54 10.34 -22.88
CA LEU A 386 -1.45 10.43 -24.02
C LEU A 386 -2.67 11.28 -23.67
N HIS A 387 -3.29 11.86 -24.68
CA HIS A 387 -4.61 12.46 -24.59
C HIS A 387 -5.70 11.38 -24.55
N HIS A 388 -6.72 11.59 -23.73
CA HIS A 388 -7.94 10.79 -23.80
C HIS A 388 -8.56 10.93 -25.21
N ARG A 389 -9.22 9.87 -25.70
CA ARG A 389 -9.79 9.87 -27.06
C ARG A 389 -10.84 10.98 -27.24
N ASP A 390 -11.66 11.15 -26.22
CA ASP A 390 -12.84 12.03 -26.24
C ASP A 390 -12.57 13.43 -25.62
N ASP A 391 -11.39 13.66 -25.02
CA ASP A 391 -10.97 14.98 -24.53
C ASP A 391 -9.46 15.16 -24.51
N LYS A 392 -9.02 16.21 -25.19
CA LYS A 392 -7.61 16.57 -25.31
C LYS A 392 -7.06 17.25 -24.07
N GLU A 393 -7.89 17.81 -23.20
CA GLU A 393 -7.43 18.37 -21.93
C GLU A 393 -7.17 17.29 -20.86
N LYS A 394 -7.58 16.04 -21.14
CA LYS A 394 -7.35 14.91 -20.25
C LYS A 394 -6.13 14.10 -20.65
N GLU A 395 -5.23 13.95 -19.69
CA GLU A 395 -4.01 13.16 -19.80
C GLU A 395 -4.18 11.79 -19.13
N LEU A 396 -3.61 10.76 -19.76
CA LEU A 396 -3.46 9.42 -19.19
C LEU A 396 -2.03 8.92 -19.35
N ILE A 397 -1.59 8.11 -18.39
CA ILE A 397 -0.28 7.47 -18.42
C ILE A 397 -0.42 6.11 -19.10
N LEU A 398 0.38 5.88 -20.13
CA LEU A 398 0.58 4.59 -20.76
C LEU A 398 1.99 4.08 -20.44
N THR A 399 2.08 2.91 -19.80
CA THR A 399 3.35 2.18 -19.69
C THR A 399 3.34 0.97 -20.61
N ILE A 400 4.29 0.91 -21.53
CA ILE A 400 4.48 -0.23 -22.43
C ILE A 400 5.65 -1.05 -21.90
N LEU A 401 5.42 -2.32 -21.59
CA LEU A 401 6.43 -3.27 -21.15
C LEU A 401 6.64 -4.32 -22.22
N LEU A 402 7.90 -4.57 -22.58
CA LEU A 402 8.28 -5.55 -23.58
C LEU A 402 8.95 -6.76 -22.95
N PHE A 403 8.48 -7.93 -23.35
CA PHE A 403 8.93 -9.24 -22.87
C PHE A 403 9.48 -10.02 -24.05
N ASN A 404 10.75 -10.41 -23.95
CA ASN A 404 11.33 -11.31 -24.93
C ASN A 404 10.96 -12.76 -24.57
N ILE A 405 10.32 -13.47 -25.49
CA ILE A 405 10.03 -14.90 -25.37
C ILE A 405 10.93 -15.63 -26.37
N PRO A 406 12.07 -16.19 -25.92
CA PRO A 406 12.98 -16.89 -26.81
C PRO A 406 12.30 -18.08 -27.47
N ILE A 407 12.26 -18.10 -28.81
CA ILE A 407 11.94 -19.30 -29.57
C ILE A 407 13.27 -20.01 -29.85
N GLU A 408 13.41 -21.28 -29.43
CA GLU A 408 14.52 -22.12 -29.90
C GLU A 408 14.50 -22.09 -31.43
N SER A 409 15.56 -21.55 -32.04
CA SER A 409 15.81 -21.76 -33.45
C SER A 409 15.81 -23.26 -33.67
N GLY A 410 14.81 -23.75 -34.42
CA GLY A 410 14.76 -25.13 -34.86
C GLY A 410 16.15 -25.52 -35.36
N LYS A 411 16.65 -26.67 -34.90
CA LYS A 411 17.84 -27.27 -35.50
C LYS A 411 17.61 -27.32 -37.02
N PRO A 412 18.59 -26.90 -37.84
CA PRO A 412 18.51 -27.03 -39.29
C PRO A 412 18.27 -28.48 -39.71
#